data_AF-A0A946H8D7-F1
#
_entry.id   AF-A0A946H8D7-F1
#
_cell.length_a   1.000
_cell.length_b   1.000
_cell.length_c   1.000
_cell.angle_alpha   90.00
_cell.angle_beta   90.00
_cell.angle_gamma   90.00
#
_symmetry.space_group_name_H-M   'P 1'
#
loop_
_entity.id
_entity.type
_entity.pdbx_description
1 polymer ?
#
loop_
_entity_poly.entity_id
_entity_poly.type
_entity_poly.pdbx_seq_one_letter_code
_entity_poly.pdbx_strand_id
1 'polypeptide(L)'
;MKTIKIFTSLMMTLLCCTLINVNAQQEYGDFNQYSIYDLDFIQDNPTTDYRTRKKGDRAMSLYYFVPFDLSVINSDIISDSNVISDNKHRVTEKLIPNLKLYLSDKSNLVFGIYYKRTNTKYEGDVDTTVTPSIILNEKETFSQTGIYARIGYEKHLAAQSFRKVDLDFYAGSAVSIGLAPTKYVNENTFIGNMYDFTTVTSNSLGLGLDLYTGVNFQFDNFSLGAEIIAFGLDVNKGVGKSRVQKESSDGTTVTTEDYYTHDSSPLAYSKLKVASNQTSMYRGIRFSVCYYFQRN
;
A
#
# COMPACT_ATOMS: atom_id res chain seq x y z
N MET A 1 -15.90 20.15 -0.47
CA MET A 1 -15.60 20.80 0.83
C MET A 1 -15.81 19.89 2.05
N LYS A 2 -16.83 19.02 2.12
CA LYS A 2 -17.06 18.14 3.30
C LYS A 2 -15.96 17.09 3.53
N THR A 3 -15.38 16.52 2.47
CA THR A 3 -14.33 15.49 2.55
C THR A 3 -13.00 16.02 3.10
N ILE A 4 -12.66 17.29 2.81
CA ILE A 4 -11.43 17.93 3.29
C ILE A 4 -11.49 18.17 4.81
N LYS A 5 -12.66 18.54 5.34
CA LYS A 5 -12.86 18.74 6.79
C LYS A 5 -12.76 17.45 7.60
N ILE A 6 -13.18 16.31 7.02
CA ILE A 6 -13.05 15.01 7.67
C ILE A 6 -11.58 14.58 7.70
N PHE A 7 -10.84 14.79 6.62
CA PHE A 7 -9.42 14.42 6.53
C PHE A 7 -8.54 15.27 7.47
N THR A 8 -8.78 16.58 7.56
CA THR A 8 -8.06 17.43 8.52
C THR A 8 -8.42 17.10 9.96
N SER A 9 -9.69 16.79 10.25
CA SER A 9 -10.10 16.36 11.60
C SER A 9 -9.45 15.03 11.99
N LEU A 10 -9.39 14.05 11.07
CA LEU A 10 -8.78 12.75 11.33
C LEU A 10 -7.26 12.86 11.54
N MET A 11 -6.57 13.69 10.74
CA MET A 11 -5.15 14.01 10.94
C MET A 11 -4.90 14.68 12.30
N MET A 12 -5.76 15.61 12.70
CA MET A 12 -5.66 16.30 14.00
C MET A 12 -5.82 15.30 15.16
N THR A 13 -6.78 14.37 15.07
CA THR A 13 -6.99 13.34 16.09
C THR A 13 -5.83 12.34 16.15
N LEU A 14 -5.23 11.99 15.01
CA LEU A 14 -4.01 11.18 14.93
C LEU A 14 -2.82 11.82 15.64
N LEU A 15 -2.61 13.11 15.40
CA LEU A 15 -1.59 13.91 16.07
C LEU A 15 -1.84 13.91 17.59
N CYS A 16 -3.09 14.00 18.04
CA CYS A 16 -3.43 13.97 19.46
C CYS A 16 -3.26 12.59 20.13
N CYS A 17 -3.54 11.47 19.45
CA CYS A 17 -3.39 10.13 20.03
C CYS A 17 -1.91 9.72 20.27
N THR A 18 -0.95 10.41 19.64
CA THR A 18 0.48 10.20 19.90
C THR A 18 1.02 10.98 21.10
N LEU A 19 0.20 11.69 21.89
CA LEU A 19 0.65 12.54 23.00
C LEU A 19 0.89 11.82 24.34
N ILE A 20 0.90 10.48 24.40
CA ILE A 20 1.33 9.79 25.62
C ILE A 20 2.84 10.05 25.80
N ASN A 21 3.18 10.86 26.81
CA ASN A 21 4.55 11.10 27.24
C ASN A 21 5.01 9.91 28.08
N VAL A 22 5.45 8.87 27.39
CA VAL A 22 6.28 7.85 28.02
C VAL A 22 7.72 8.40 28.10
N ASN A 23 8.40 8.10 29.20
CA ASN A 23 9.78 8.54 29.45
C ASN A 23 10.67 8.19 28.25
N ALA A 24 11.64 9.06 27.96
CA ALA A 24 12.60 8.85 26.87
C ALA A 24 13.39 7.55 27.07
N GLN A 25 14.09 7.10 26.02
CA GLN A 25 15.16 6.11 26.13
C GLN A 25 16.04 6.50 27.32
N GLN A 26 15.94 5.73 28.41
CA GLN A 26 16.80 5.94 29.56
C GLN A 26 18.13 5.29 29.23
N GLU A 27 19.17 6.11 29.15
CA GLU A 27 20.55 5.65 29.10
C GLU A 27 20.80 4.81 30.37
N TYR A 28 20.74 3.49 30.24
CA TYR A 28 20.92 2.59 31.37
C TYR A 28 22.43 2.43 31.61
N GLY A 29 22.85 2.66 32.86
CA GLY A 29 24.20 3.04 33.25
C GLY A 29 25.38 2.21 32.71
N ASP A 30 26.56 2.85 32.69
CA ASP A 30 27.92 2.31 32.54
C ASP A 30 28.20 1.20 31.50
N PHE A 31 27.29 0.93 30.55
CA PHE A 31 27.55 0.03 29.44
C PHE A 31 28.50 0.61 28.38
N ASN A 32 28.94 1.87 28.50
CA ASN A 32 30.07 2.38 27.69
C ASN A 32 31.35 1.57 27.88
N GLN A 33 31.49 0.83 28.99
CA GLN A 33 32.60 -0.11 29.19
C GLN A 33 32.39 -1.48 28.51
N TYR A 34 31.17 -1.79 28.05
CA TYR A 34 30.77 -3.13 27.56
C TYR A 34 30.11 -3.12 26.18
N SER A 35 29.88 -1.94 25.59
CA SER A 35 29.45 -1.73 24.19
C SER A 35 30.62 -1.83 23.21
N ILE A 36 31.86 -1.77 23.73
CA ILE A 36 33.05 -2.18 23.00
C ILE A 36 32.91 -3.69 22.83
N TYR A 37 32.69 -4.13 21.60
CA TYR A 37 32.74 -5.52 21.24
C TYR A 37 34.00 -6.14 21.87
N ASP A 38 33.83 -7.19 22.69
CA ASP A 38 34.90 -8.14 23.07
C ASP A 38 35.36 -8.96 21.83
N LEU A 39 35.53 -8.27 20.71
CA LEU A 39 36.26 -8.70 19.54
C LEU A 39 37.39 -7.69 19.40
N ASP A 40 38.51 -8.03 20.03
CA ASP A 40 39.78 -7.33 19.97
C ASP A 40 40.04 -6.70 18.60
N PHE A 41 39.73 -5.42 18.48
CA PHE A 41 40.49 -4.49 17.67
C PHE A 41 40.67 -3.25 18.54
N ILE A 42 41.91 -3.02 18.94
CA ILE A 42 42.38 -1.77 19.53
C ILE A 42 41.98 -0.66 18.56
N GLN A 43 40.87 0.01 18.85
CA GLN A 43 40.38 1.13 18.08
C GLN A 43 40.48 2.36 18.97
N ASP A 44 41.43 3.24 18.66
CA ASP A 44 41.78 4.44 19.44
C ASP A 44 40.67 5.50 19.50
N ASN A 45 39.56 5.29 18.78
CA ASN A 45 38.42 6.18 18.76
C ASN A 45 37.17 5.47 19.28
N PRO A 46 36.35 6.11 20.14
CA PRO A 46 35.09 5.54 20.58
C PRO A 46 34.18 5.28 19.37
N THR A 47 33.72 4.04 19.23
CA THR A 47 32.71 3.69 18.23
C THR A 47 31.43 4.46 18.52
N THR A 48 30.80 4.99 17.47
CA THR A 48 29.54 5.72 17.62
C THR A 48 28.43 4.73 17.94
N ASP A 49 27.83 4.82 19.13
CA ASP A 49 26.68 3.98 19.49
C ASP A 49 25.42 4.50 18.78
N TYR A 50 25.00 3.76 17.76
CA TYR A 50 23.83 4.09 16.94
C TYR A 50 22.50 3.65 17.59
N ARG A 51 22.53 2.97 18.75
CA ARG A 51 21.32 2.65 19.52
C ARG A 51 20.69 3.89 20.11
N THR A 52 21.48 4.94 20.37
CA THR A 52 20.98 6.25 20.84
C THR A 52 20.68 7.17 19.67
N ARG A 53 19.39 7.51 19.50
CA ARG A 53 18.93 8.33 18.37
C ARG A 53 19.02 9.79 18.71
N LYS A 54 19.42 10.60 17.73
CA LYS A 54 19.53 12.05 17.88
C LYS A 54 18.89 12.75 16.69
N LYS A 55 18.52 14.01 16.90
CA LYS A 55 18.06 14.88 15.82
C LYS A 55 19.11 14.94 14.71
N GLY A 56 18.64 14.79 13.47
CA GLY A 56 19.46 14.82 12.26
C GLY A 56 19.97 13.46 11.80
N ASP A 57 19.86 12.43 12.64
CA ASP A 57 20.28 11.08 12.27
C ASP A 57 19.41 10.54 11.12
N ARG A 58 19.98 9.62 10.35
CA ARG A 58 19.34 9.07 9.15
C ARG A 58 19.46 7.55 9.16
N ALA A 59 18.41 6.89 8.68
CA ALA A 59 18.44 5.46 8.45
C ALA A 59 17.77 5.12 7.12
N MET A 60 18.26 4.11 6.42
CA MET A 60 17.54 3.50 5.30
C MET A 60 16.83 2.26 5.81
N SER A 61 15.60 2.05 5.38
CA SER A 61 14.81 0.91 5.81
C SER A 61 14.12 0.24 4.64
N LEU A 62 13.98 -1.07 4.73
CA LEU A 62 13.24 -1.88 3.78
C LEU A 62 12.08 -2.52 4.50
N TYR A 63 10.87 -2.21 4.06
CA TYR A 63 9.67 -2.78 4.66
C TYR A 63 9.12 -3.92 3.80
N TYR A 64 8.69 -4.99 4.47
CA TYR A 64 8.04 -6.13 3.87
C TYR A 64 6.64 -6.33 4.46
N PHE A 65 5.61 -6.11 3.64
CA PHE A 65 4.22 -6.21 4.08
C PHE A 65 3.61 -7.60 3.84
N VAL A 66 2.94 -8.11 4.87
CA VAL A 66 2.14 -9.33 4.86
C VAL A 66 0.70 -8.96 5.19
N PRO A 67 -0.21 -8.92 4.19
CA PRO A 67 -1.62 -8.66 4.45
C PRO A 67 -2.24 -9.78 5.28
N PHE A 68 -3.20 -9.45 6.14
CA PHE A 68 -4.09 -10.46 6.69
C PHE A 68 -5.04 -10.93 5.60
N ASP A 69 -4.95 -12.21 5.25
CA ASP A 69 -5.89 -12.83 4.34
C ASP A 69 -7.16 -13.22 5.11
N LEU A 70 -8.20 -12.40 4.98
CA LEU A 70 -9.53 -12.66 5.54
C LEU A 70 -10.49 -13.23 4.47
N SER A 71 -9.97 -13.70 3.33
CA SER A 71 -10.79 -14.27 2.25
C SER A 71 -11.73 -15.38 2.73
N VAL A 72 -11.29 -16.17 3.72
CA VAL A 72 -12.09 -17.26 4.34
C VAL A 72 -13.31 -16.76 5.13
N ILE A 73 -13.31 -15.51 5.60
CA ILE A 73 -14.46 -14.94 6.34
C ILE A 73 -15.47 -14.29 5.38
N ASN A 74 -15.03 -13.85 4.20
CA ASN A 74 -15.88 -13.21 3.18
C ASN A 74 -16.32 -14.15 2.06
N SER A 75 -15.77 -15.37 1.97
CA SER A 75 -16.14 -16.36 0.94
C SER A 75 -17.59 -16.83 1.03
N ASP A 76 -18.23 -16.69 2.20
CA ASP A 76 -19.62 -17.10 2.42
C ASP A 76 -20.65 -16.06 1.94
N ILE A 77 -20.21 -14.85 1.53
CA ILE A 77 -21.13 -13.78 1.07
C ILE A 77 -21.33 -13.83 -0.46
N ILE A 78 -20.46 -14.51 -1.20
CA ILE A 78 -20.58 -14.71 -2.65
C ILE A 78 -20.39 -16.19 -2.95
N SER A 79 -21.31 -17.02 -2.43
CA SER A 79 -21.36 -18.45 -2.70
C SER A 79 -22.18 -18.73 -3.98
N ASP A 80 -21.78 -18.16 -5.11
CA ASP A 80 -22.18 -18.70 -6.41
C ASP A 80 -20.99 -19.48 -6.97
N SER A 81 -21.20 -20.78 -7.17
CA SER A 81 -20.18 -21.81 -7.36
C SER A 81 -19.29 -21.66 -8.60
N ASN A 82 -19.53 -20.64 -9.43
CA ASN A 82 -18.85 -20.42 -10.70
C ASN A 82 -17.98 -19.16 -10.73
N VAL A 83 -17.96 -18.34 -9.67
CA VAL A 83 -17.15 -17.11 -9.64
C VAL A 83 -15.79 -17.38 -8.99
N ILE A 84 -14.75 -17.58 -9.80
CA ILE A 84 -13.37 -17.61 -9.30
C ILE A 84 -12.92 -16.16 -9.04
N SER A 85 -13.13 -15.69 -7.80
CA SER A 85 -12.59 -14.40 -7.36
C SER A 85 -11.13 -14.55 -6.88
N ASP A 86 -10.15 -14.39 -7.77
CA ASP A 86 -8.74 -14.23 -7.38
C ASP A 86 -8.51 -12.78 -6.91
N ASN A 87 -9.01 -12.46 -5.71
CA ASN A 87 -8.84 -11.16 -5.08
C ASN A 87 -7.46 -11.05 -4.43
N LYS A 88 -6.41 -11.04 -5.26
CA LYS A 88 -5.04 -10.72 -4.85
C LYS A 88 -4.88 -9.23 -4.63
N HIS A 89 -5.54 -8.73 -3.60
CA HIS A 89 -5.37 -7.35 -3.17
C HIS A 89 -3.98 -7.19 -2.52
N ARG A 90 -3.12 -6.36 -3.12
CA ARG A 90 -1.79 -5.96 -2.60
C ARG A 90 -0.67 -7.01 -2.63
N VAL A 91 -0.61 -7.89 -3.64
CA VAL A 91 0.50 -8.86 -3.78
C VAL A 91 1.89 -8.22 -4.05
N THR A 92 1.96 -6.92 -4.39
CA THR A 92 3.23 -6.27 -4.76
C THR A 92 3.76 -5.22 -3.79
N GLU A 93 3.11 -4.95 -2.65
CA GLU A 93 3.70 -4.11 -1.59
C GLU A 93 4.74 -4.88 -0.75
N LYS A 94 5.41 -5.86 -1.36
CA LYS A 94 6.32 -6.75 -0.65
C LYS A 94 7.61 -6.06 -0.26
N LEU A 95 8.05 -5.01 -0.96
CA LEU A 95 9.30 -4.34 -0.66
C LEU A 95 9.13 -2.83 -0.86
N ILE A 96 9.24 -2.10 0.24
CA ILE A 96 9.13 -0.65 0.26
C ILE A 96 10.45 -0.10 0.82
N PRO A 97 11.34 0.46 -0.01
CA PRO A 97 12.46 1.22 0.49
C PRO A 97 11.96 2.52 1.11
N ASN A 98 12.48 2.88 2.28
CA ASN A 98 12.20 4.13 2.95
C ASN A 98 13.47 4.76 3.51
N LEU A 99 13.52 6.08 3.52
CA LEU A 99 14.49 6.89 4.25
C LEU A 99 13.83 7.43 5.53
N LYS A 100 14.46 7.20 6.68
CA LYS A 100 14.07 7.78 7.95
C LYS A 100 14.96 8.97 8.28
N LEU A 101 14.35 10.07 8.70
CA LEU A 101 15.03 11.26 9.21
C LEU A 101 14.56 11.53 10.64
N TYR A 102 15.48 11.43 11.60
CA TYR A 102 15.17 11.62 13.01
C TYR A 102 15.04 13.11 13.33
N LEU A 103 13.86 13.51 13.80
CA LEU A 103 13.58 14.88 14.28
C LEU A 103 14.02 15.04 15.74
N SER A 104 14.01 13.95 16.49
CA SER A 104 14.50 13.82 17.86
C SER A 104 14.87 12.37 18.17
N ASP A 105 15.30 12.11 19.40
CA ASP A 105 15.43 10.77 19.99
C ASP A 105 14.10 9.99 19.97
N LYS A 106 12.96 10.70 20.02
CA LYS A 106 11.62 10.11 20.10
C LYS A 106 10.82 10.15 18.80
N SER A 107 11.29 10.79 17.74
CA SER A 107 10.45 10.94 16.54
C SER A 107 11.24 11.02 15.26
N ASN A 108 10.65 10.49 14.18
CA ASN A 108 11.24 10.50 12.87
C ASN A 108 10.18 10.69 11.76
N LEU A 109 10.63 11.20 10.62
CA LEU A 109 9.88 11.20 9.37
C LEU A 109 10.36 10.06 8.49
N VAL A 110 9.42 9.38 7.84
CA VAL A 110 9.68 8.26 6.94
C VAL A 110 9.27 8.64 5.53
N PHE A 111 10.16 8.52 4.56
CA PHE A 111 9.90 8.80 3.15
C PHE A 111 10.09 7.53 2.36
N GLY A 112 9.06 7.05 1.67
CA GLY A 112 9.13 5.80 0.91
C GLY A 112 8.56 5.94 -0.49
N ILE A 113 8.94 5.01 -1.35
CA ILE A 113 8.30 4.82 -2.66
C ILE A 113 7.93 3.35 -2.78
N TYR A 114 6.72 3.05 -3.25
CA TYR A 114 6.30 1.68 -3.45
C TYR A 114 5.45 1.50 -4.70
N TYR A 115 5.41 0.24 -5.16
CA TYR A 115 4.62 -0.19 -6.31
C TYR A 115 3.41 -0.97 -5.83
N LYS A 116 2.22 -0.50 -6.23
CA LYS A 116 0.97 -1.20 -5.93
C LYS A 116 0.41 -1.79 -7.21
N ARG A 117 0.18 -3.09 -7.23
CA ARG A 117 -0.50 -3.82 -8.28
C ARG A 117 -1.77 -4.43 -7.71
N THR A 118 -2.88 -4.14 -8.35
CA THR A 118 -4.17 -4.77 -8.08
C THR A 118 -4.55 -5.53 -9.33
N ASN A 119 -4.85 -6.82 -9.20
CA ASN A 119 -5.45 -7.59 -10.28
C ASN A 119 -6.68 -8.28 -9.73
N THR A 120 -7.80 -8.08 -10.38
CA THR A 120 -9.08 -8.71 -10.06
C THR A 120 -9.62 -9.30 -11.33
N LYS A 121 -9.92 -10.59 -11.30
CA LYS A 121 -10.54 -11.31 -12.40
C LYS A 121 -11.87 -11.84 -11.91
N TYR A 122 -12.92 -11.59 -12.68
CA TYR A 122 -14.22 -12.20 -12.55
C TYR A 122 -14.47 -13.00 -13.83
N GLU A 123 -14.86 -14.24 -13.68
CA GLU A 123 -15.20 -15.15 -14.77
C GLU A 123 -16.37 -15.98 -14.27
N GLY A 124 -17.40 -16.11 -15.10
CA GLY A 124 -18.58 -16.87 -14.77
C GLY A 124 -19.37 -17.23 -16.02
N ASP A 125 -19.98 -18.40 -15.98
CA ASP A 125 -20.98 -18.81 -16.96
C ASP A 125 -22.36 -18.31 -16.52
N VAL A 126 -23.13 -17.79 -17.46
CA VAL A 126 -24.49 -17.32 -17.17
C VAL A 126 -25.42 -18.54 -17.14
N ASP A 127 -26.09 -18.78 -16.01
CA ASP A 127 -27.10 -19.82 -15.92
C ASP A 127 -28.36 -19.43 -16.71
N THR A 128 -28.38 -19.87 -17.97
CA THR A 128 -29.49 -19.66 -18.90
C THR A 128 -30.78 -20.39 -18.53
N THR A 129 -30.76 -21.29 -17.53
CA THR A 129 -31.94 -22.02 -17.06
C THR A 129 -32.81 -21.20 -16.10
N VAL A 130 -32.21 -20.25 -15.38
CA VAL A 130 -32.91 -19.36 -14.42
C VAL A 130 -33.33 -18.05 -15.09
N THR A 131 -32.47 -17.48 -15.93
CA THR A 131 -32.80 -16.28 -16.73
C THR A 131 -32.35 -16.51 -18.18
N PRO A 132 -33.28 -16.53 -19.16
CA PRO A 132 -32.90 -16.62 -20.56
C PRO A 132 -31.98 -15.47 -20.93
N SER A 133 -30.72 -15.79 -21.23
CA SER A 133 -29.70 -14.83 -21.64
C SER A 133 -29.09 -15.29 -22.95
N ILE A 134 -28.79 -14.32 -23.82
CA ILE A 134 -28.00 -14.57 -25.04
C ILE A 134 -26.50 -14.66 -24.74
N ILE A 135 -26.08 -14.24 -23.55
CA ILE A 135 -24.70 -14.29 -23.07
C ILE A 135 -24.47 -15.69 -22.48
N LEU A 136 -23.43 -16.37 -22.95
CA LEU A 136 -23.01 -17.69 -22.48
C LEU A 136 -21.95 -17.58 -21.38
N ASN A 137 -20.98 -16.68 -21.56
CA ASN A 137 -19.88 -16.47 -20.64
C ASN A 137 -19.53 -14.98 -20.58
N GLU A 138 -19.28 -14.49 -19.37
CA GLU A 138 -18.78 -13.15 -19.10
C GLU A 138 -17.46 -13.23 -18.32
N LYS A 139 -16.47 -12.50 -18.83
CA LYS A 139 -15.16 -12.38 -18.22
C LYS A 139 -14.77 -10.92 -18.10
N GLU A 140 -14.61 -10.49 -16.86
CA GLU A 140 -14.10 -9.16 -16.53
C GLU A 140 -12.72 -9.27 -15.90
N THR A 141 -11.78 -8.47 -16.39
CA THR A 141 -10.43 -8.37 -15.82
C THR A 141 -10.12 -6.91 -15.54
N PHE A 142 -9.86 -6.61 -14.27
CA PHE A 142 -9.36 -5.33 -13.82
C PHE A 142 -7.90 -5.47 -13.41
N SER A 143 -7.02 -4.69 -14.01
CA SER A 143 -5.60 -4.63 -13.67
C SER A 143 -5.19 -3.18 -13.43
N GLN A 144 -4.48 -2.94 -12.34
CA GLN A 144 -3.97 -1.63 -11.96
C GLN A 144 -2.52 -1.80 -11.51
N THR A 145 -1.64 -0.91 -11.96
CA THR A 145 -0.26 -0.83 -11.48
C THR A 145 0.04 0.64 -11.23
N GLY A 146 0.45 0.99 -10.02
CA GLY A 146 0.76 2.37 -9.65
C GLY A 146 2.03 2.53 -8.84
N ILE A 147 2.56 3.74 -8.89
CA ILE A 147 3.74 4.18 -8.14
C ILE A 147 3.27 5.21 -7.11
N TYR A 148 3.63 4.98 -5.86
CA TYR A 148 3.16 5.76 -4.73
C TYR A 148 4.35 6.32 -3.96
N ALA A 149 4.33 7.62 -3.70
CA ALA A 149 5.18 8.25 -2.70
C ALA A 149 4.48 8.16 -1.35
N ARG A 150 5.24 7.86 -0.30
CA ARG A 150 4.77 7.66 1.08
C ARG A 150 5.51 8.60 2.01
N ILE A 151 4.78 9.27 2.88
CA ILE A 151 5.33 10.11 3.94
C ILE A 151 4.71 9.65 5.26
N GLY A 152 5.54 9.27 6.21
CA GLY A 152 5.15 8.82 7.53
C GLY A 152 5.76 9.65 8.65
N TYR A 153 5.09 9.61 9.79
CA TYR A 153 5.59 10.12 11.06
C TYR A 153 5.54 8.99 12.07
N GLU A 154 6.68 8.71 12.70
CA GLU A 154 6.82 7.69 13.74
C GLU A 154 7.23 8.37 15.05
N LYS A 155 6.57 7.97 16.15
CA LYS A 155 6.92 8.33 17.52
C LYS A 155 7.35 7.08 18.28
N HIS A 156 8.54 7.12 18.83
CA HIS A 156 9.08 6.11 19.72
C HIS A 156 8.56 6.33 21.14
N LEU A 157 8.01 5.27 21.70
CA LEU A 157 7.28 5.25 22.97
C LEU A 157 8.17 4.78 24.11
N ALA A 158 8.90 3.69 23.92
CA ALA A 158 9.77 3.15 24.96
C ALA A 158 10.91 2.38 24.31
N ALA A 159 12.14 2.61 24.79
CA ALA A 159 13.31 1.82 24.43
C ALA A 159 13.82 1.14 25.70
N GLN A 160 13.62 -0.17 25.80
CA GLN A 160 14.19 -0.99 26.87
C GLN A 160 15.53 -1.55 26.38
N SER A 161 16.63 -1.07 26.96
CA SER A 161 17.96 -1.49 26.56
C SER A 161 18.36 -2.80 27.24
N PHE A 162 18.89 -3.73 26.45
CA PHE A 162 19.56 -4.95 26.90
C PHE A 162 21.03 -4.90 26.44
N ARG A 163 21.87 -5.80 26.99
CA ARG A 163 23.32 -5.80 26.72
C ARG A 163 23.69 -5.73 25.23
N LYS A 164 22.93 -6.39 24.36
CA LYS A 164 23.23 -6.52 22.92
C LYS A 164 22.17 -5.95 21.99
N VAL A 165 21.03 -5.51 22.52
CA VAL A 165 19.88 -5.11 21.71
C VAL A 165 18.99 -4.18 22.53
N ASP A 166 18.43 -3.17 21.90
CA ASP A 166 17.44 -2.29 22.49
C ASP A 166 16.07 -2.62 21.90
N LEU A 167 15.06 -2.81 22.75
CA LEU A 167 13.69 -3.07 22.34
C LEU A 167 12.92 -1.75 22.30
N ASP A 168 12.66 -1.26 21.09
CA ASP A 168 12.06 0.04 20.83
C ASP A 168 10.62 -0.09 20.32
N PHE A 169 9.67 0.29 21.15
CA PHE A 169 8.26 0.37 20.79
C PHE A 169 7.96 1.72 20.15
N TYR A 170 7.19 1.74 19.08
CA TYR A 170 6.81 2.95 18.39
C TYR A 170 5.40 2.86 17.82
N ALA A 171 4.79 4.02 17.61
CA ALA A 171 3.55 4.15 16.89
C ALA A 171 3.73 5.18 15.78
N GLY A 172 3.05 4.98 14.67
CA GLY A 172 3.19 5.87 13.53
C GLY A 172 1.97 5.91 12.65
N SER A 173 2.00 6.89 11.76
CA SER A 173 1.05 6.99 10.67
C SER A 173 1.79 7.30 9.39
N ALA A 174 1.15 6.99 8.26
CA ALA A 174 1.67 7.39 6.97
C ALA A 174 0.53 7.75 6.03
N VAL A 175 0.83 8.66 5.12
CA VAL A 175 -0.01 8.97 3.97
C VAL A 175 0.77 8.62 2.71
N SER A 176 0.07 8.17 1.68
CA SER A 176 0.66 7.96 0.37
C SER A 176 -0.18 8.61 -0.72
N ILE A 177 0.50 9.01 -1.79
CA ILE A 177 -0.11 9.55 -3.00
C ILE A 177 0.60 8.95 -4.19
N GLY A 178 -0.16 8.55 -5.20
CA GLY A 178 0.41 7.87 -6.36
C GLY A 178 -0.43 8.01 -7.61
N LEU A 179 0.21 7.73 -8.73
CA LEU A 179 -0.46 7.57 -10.02
C LEU A 179 -0.61 6.08 -10.29
N ALA A 180 -1.82 5.67 -10.62
CA ALA A 180 -2.16 4.28 -10.85
C ALA A 180 -2.89 4.14 -12.19
N PRO A 181 -2.14 3.91 -13.29
CA PRO A 181 -2.70 3.39 -14.53
C PRO A 181 -3.52 2.12 -14.29
N THR A 182 -4.66 2.07 -14.97
CA THR A 182 -5.64 0.98 -14.90
C THR A 182 -5.96 0.50 -16.31
N LYS A 183 -6.18 -0.80 -16.42
CA LYS A 183 -6.69 -1.49 -17.60
C LYS A 183 -7.88 -2.31 -17.14
N TYR A 184 -9.00 -2.14 -17.82
CA TYR A 184 -10.19 -2.95 -17.66
C TYR A 184 -10.43 -3.66 -18.99
N VAL A 185 -10.70 -4.95 -18.92
CA VAL A 185 -11.03 -5.80 -20.06
C VAL A 185 -12.35 -6.47 -19.73
N ASN A 186 -13.32 -6.36 -20.63
CA ASN A 186 -14.57 -7.10 -20.56
C ASN A 186 -14.69 -7.91 -21.85
N GLU A 187 -14.98 -9.20 -21.70
CA GLU A 187 -15.11 -10.19 -22.76
C GLU A 187 -16.45 -10.91 -22.54
N ASN A 188 -17.37 -10.72 -23.47
CA ASN A 188 -18.68 -11.37 -23.48
C ASN A 188 -18.77 -12.29 -24.68
N THR A 189 -19.11 -13.55 -24.45
CA THR A 189 -19.40 -14.51 -25.51
C THR A 189 -20.89 -14.75 -25.56
N PHE A 190 -21.47 -14.70 -26.76
CA PHE A 190 -22.89 -14.93 -26.99
C PHE A 190 -23.13 -16.21 -27.79
N ILE A 191 -24.40 -16.62 -27.86
CA ILE A 191 -24.83 -17.74 -28.71
C ILE A 191 -24.42 -17.49 -30.17
N GLY A 192 -23.97 -18.52 -30.87
CA GLY A 192 -23.67 -18.45 -32.32
C GLY A 192 -22.28 -17.90 -32.67
N ASN A 193 -21.29 -18.09 -31.79
CA ASN A 193 -19.90 -17.60 -31.95
C ASN A 193 -19.77 -16.07 -32.07
N MET A 194 -20.80 -15.33 -31.63
CA MET A 194 -20.74 -13.88 -31.48
C MET A 194 -19.98 -13.52 -30.22
N TYR A 195 -19.25 -12.40 -30.24
CA TYR A 195 -18.51 -11.93 -29.08
C TYR A 195 -18.38 -10.40 -29.06
N ASP A 196 -18.24 -9.86 -27.86
CA ASP A 196 -17.84 -8.48 -27.62
C ASP A 196 -16.60 -8.46 -26.74
N PHE A 197 -15.55 -7.81 -27.21
CA PHE A 197 -14.30 -7.61 -26.49
C PHE A 197 -14.04 -6.12 -26.34
N THR A 198 -14.02 -5.64 -25.10
CA THR A 198 -13.76 -4.22 -24.79
C THR A 198 -12.56 -4.09 -23.87
N THR A 199 -11.55 -3.35 -24.31
CA THR A 199 -10.43 -2.91 -23.48
C THR A 199 -10.50 -1.41 -23.22
N VAL A 200 -10.53 -1.02 -21.95
CA VAL A 200 -10.48 0.37 -21.50
C VAL A 200 -9.21 0.60 -20.71
N THR A 201 -8.44 1.62 -21.06
CA THR A 201 -7.35 2.11 -20.21
C THR A 201 -7.76 3.43 -19.57
N SER A 202 -7.31 3.66 -18.34
CA SER A 202 -7.58 4.89 -17.61
C SER A 202 -6.48 5.18 -16.60
N ASN A 203 -6.32 6.44 -16.20
CA ASN A 203 -5.44 6.79 -15.10
C ASN A 203 -6.26 7.07 -13.84
N SER A 204 -5.68 6.79 -12.69
CA SER A 204 -6.27 7.14 -11.40
C SER A 204 -5.24 7.76 -10.47
N LEU A 205 -5.71 8.66 -9.62
CA LEU A 205 -4.93 9.18 -8.51
C LEU A 205 -5.22 8.30 -7.29
N GLY A 206 -4.20 7.66 -6.76
CA GLY A 206 -4.27 6.87 -5.55
C GLY A 206 -3.86 7.66 -4.33
N LEU A 207 -4.60 7.46 -3.24
CA LEU A 207 -4.31 7.98 -1.91
C LEU A 207 -4.30 6.81 -0.93
N GLY A 208 -3.37 6.80 0.01
CA GLY A 208 -3.30 5.80 1.07
C GLY A 208 -3.13 6.44 2.44
N LEU A 209 -3.59 5.75 3.48
CA LEU A 209 -3.40 6.10 4.87
C LEU A 209 -3.15 4.84 5.70
N ASP A 210 -2.07 4.86 6.49
CA ASP A 210 -1.70 3.81 7.43
C ASP A 210 -1.72 4.35 8.86
N LEU A 211 -2.24 3.55 9.79
CA LEU A 211 -2.02 3.65 11.24
C LEU A 211 -1.39 2.35 11.72
N TYR A 212 -0.24 2.45 12.38
CA TYR A 212 0.52 1.28 12.80
C TYR A 212 1.19 1.49 14.15
N THR A 213 1.44 0.37 14.82
CA THR A 213 2.29 0.28 16.01
C THR A 213 3.28 -0.85 15.80
N GLY A 214 4.48 -0.74 16.35
CA GLY A 214 5.52 -1.71 16.12
C GLY A 214 6.57 -1.75 17.20
N VAL A 215 7.45 -2.70 17.02
CA VAL A 215 8.62 -2.93 17.87
C VAL A 215 9.84 -3.11 16.97
N ASN A 216 10.94 -2.43 17.30
CA ASN A 216 12.25 -2.60 16.69
C ASN A 216 13.19 -3.24 17.70
N PHE A 217 13.89 -4.27 17.26
CA PHE A 217 15.11 -4.78 17.87
C PHE A 217 16.27 -3.98 17.29
N GLN A 218 16.74 -3.00 18.03
CA GLN A 218 17.82 -2.12 17.62
C GLN A 218 19.15 -2.68 18.11
N PHE A 219 19.98 -3.07 17.15
CA PHE A 219 21.39 -3.34 17.35
C PHE A 219 22.16 -2.03 17.12
N ASP A 220 23.47 -2.12 17.00
CA ASP A 220 24.32 -0.96 16.77
C ASP A 220 23.94 -0.27 15.43
N ASN A 221 24.49 -0.69 14.30
CA ASN A 221 24.24 -0.04 13.01
C ASN A 221 23.00 -0.53 12.25
N PHE A 222 22.21 -1.46 12.79
CA PHE A 222 21.00 -1.95 12.15
C PHE A 222 19.87 -2.25 13.15
N SER A 223 18.64 -2.30 12.65
CA SER A 223 17.49 -2.77 13.43
C SER A 223 16.58 -3.67 12.62
N LEU A 224 15.90 -4.57 13.31
CA LEU A 224 14.87 -5.45 12.77
C LEU A 224 13.57 -5.14 13.47
N GLY A 225 12.49 -4.92 12.73
CA GLY A 225 11.21 -4.54 13.32
C GLY A 225 10.05 -5.35 12.80
N ALA A 226 9.00 -5.35 13.61
CA ALA A 226 7.68 -5.86 13.25
C ALA A 226 6.62 -4.84 13.66
N GLU A 227 5.72 -4.55 12.75
CA GLU A 227 4.65 -3.58 12.89
C GLU A 227 3.32 -4.22 12.59
N ILE A 228 2.30 -3.87 13.35
CA ILE A 228 0.91 -4.20 13.07
C ILE A 228 0.24 -2.95 12.52
N ILE A 229 -0.34 -3.08 11.33
CA ILE A 229 -1.19 -2.06 10.73
C ILE A 229 -2.60 -2.23 11.29
N ALA A 230 -2.95 -1.39 12.25
CA ALA A 230 -4.26 -1.41 12.90
C ALA A 230 -5.37 -0.94 11.94
N PHE A 231 -5.05 0.04 11.10
CA PHE A 231 -5.96 0.60 10.10
C PHE A 231 -5.19 1.05 8.87
N GLY A 232 -5.47 0.43 7.73
CA GLY A 232 -5.02 0.86 6.42
C GLY A 232 -6.21 1.22 5.54
N LEU A 233 -6.12 2.31 4.79
CA LEU A 233 -7.13 2.76 3.84
C LEU A 233 -6.46 3.17 2.54
N ASP A 234 -6.90 2.61 1.42
CA ASP A 234 -6.52 3.05 0.08
C ASP A 234 -7.74 3.55 -0.67
N VAL A 235 -7.63 4.71 -1.31
CA VAL A 235 -8.64 5.28 -2.19
C VAL A 235 -8.02 5.61 -3.53
N ASN A 236 -8.48 4.95 -4.59
CA ASN A 236 -8.14 5.32 -5.96
C ASN A 236 -9.31 6.08 -6.57
N LYS A 237 -9.06 7.31 -7.03
CA LYS A 237 -10.03 8.14 -7.74
C LYS A 237 -9.67 8.18 -9.22
N GLY A 238 -10.53 7.66 -10.09
CA GLY A 238 -10.35 7.72 -11.54
C GLY A 238 -10.30 9.17 -12.04
N VAL A 239 -9.37 9.47 -12.95
CA VAL A 239 -9.26 10.78 -13.63
C VAL A 239 -9.86 10.78 -15.05
N GLY A 240 -10.53 9.68 -15.44
CA GLY A 240 -11.22 9.51 -16.72
C GLY A 240 -10.61 8.40 -17.60
N LYS A 241 -11.43 7.80 -18.47
CA LYS A 241 -11.00 6.81 -19.47
C LYS A 241 -10.07 7.49 -20.49
N SER A 242 -8.92 6.93 -20.80
CA SER A 242 -7.94 7.49 -21.74
C SER A 242 -8.10 6.93 -23.16
N ARG A 243 -8.29 5.62 -23.29
CA ARG A 243 -8.43 4.91 -24.57
C ARG A 243 -9.44 3.79 -24.42
N VAL A 244 -10.25 3.59 -25.45
CA VAL A 244 -11.22 2.50 -25.53
C VAL A 244 -10.96 1.78 -26.84
N GLN A 245 -10.73 0.47 -26.74
CA GLN A 245 -10.66 -0.45 -27.86
C GLN A 245 -11.85 -1.39 -27.75
N LYS A 246 -12.64 -1.49 -28.81
CA LYS A 246 -13.76 -2.42 -28.90
C LYS A 246 -13.60 -3.27 -30.14
N GLU A 247 -13.88 -4.54 -30.00
CA GLU A 247 -14.04 -5.47 -31.09
C GLU A 247 -15.34 -6.21 -30.87
N SER A 248 -16.21 -6.22 -31.87
CA SER A 248 -17.48 -6.95 -31.83
C SER A 248 -17.62 -7.82 -33.08
N SER A 249 -18.17 -9.02 -32.90
CA SER A 249 -18.48 -9.94 -33.98
C SER A 249 -19.94 -10.37 -33.91
N ASP A 250 -20.66 -10.20 -35.01
CA ASP A 250 -22.03 -10.71 -35.19
C ASP A 250 -22.05 -12.15 -35.75
N GLY A 251 -20.91 -12.83 -35.74
CA GLY A 251 -20.74 -14.19 -36.27
C GLY A 251 -20.40 -14.23 -37.76
N THR A 252 -20.49 -13.10 -38.48
CA THR A 252 -20.14 -12.99 -39.90
C THR A 252 -19.18 -11.86 -40.22
N THR A 253 -19.29 -10.75 -39.48
CA THR A 253 -18.50 -9.54 -39.66
C THR A 253 -17.86 -9.15 -38.33
N VAL A 254 -16.58 -8.76 -38.38
CA VAL A 254 -15.86 -8.23 -37.24
C VAL A 254 -15.74 -6.72 -37.39
N THR A 255 -16.15 -5.99 -36.36
CA THR A 255 -16.04 -4.53 -36.28
C THR A 255 -15.04 -4.17 -35.20
N THR A 256 -14.06 -3.33 -35.55
CA THR A 256 -13.05 -2.86 -34.60
C THR A 256 -13.10 -1.34 -34.49
N GLU A 257 -13.20 -0.83 -33.26
CA GLU A 257 -13.15 0.59 -32.94
C GLU A 257 -12.02 0.85 -31.95
N ASP A 258 -11.16 1.84 -32.25
CA ASP A 258 -10.12 2.31 -31.33
C ASP A 258 -10.20 3.83 -31.28
N TYR A 259 -10.53 4.36 -30.10
CA TYR A 259 -10.66 5.80 -29.95
C TYR A 259 -10.14 6.26 -28.59
N TYR A 260 -9.63 7.49 -28.61
CA TYR A 260 -9.35 8.21 -27.39
C TYR A 260 -10.54 9.09 -27.05
N THR A 261 -10.91 9.10 -25.77
CA THR A 261 -12.07 9.86 -25.27
C THR A 261 -11.92 11.38 -25.39
N HIS A 262 -10.72 11.88 -25.71
CA HIS A 262 -10.49 13.29 -25.98
C HIS A 262 -10.81 13.72 -27.42
N ASP A 263 -10.95 12.77 -28.35
CA ASP A 263 -11.08 13.02 -29.80
C ASP A 263 -12.48 12.76 -30.39
N SER A 264 -13.44 12.26 -29.59
CA SER A 264 -14.76 11.85 -30.10
C SER A 264 -15.89 12.87 -29.82
N SER A 265 -16.55 13.32 -30.90
CA SER A 265 -17.91 13.92 -30.93
C SER A 265 -18.62 13.35 -32.17
N PRO A 266 -19.89 12.88 -32.13
CA PRO A 266 -21.03 13.46 -31.40
C PRO A 266 -21.67 12.58 -30.30
N LEU A 267 -21.17 11.37 -30.02
CA LEU A 267 -21.58 10.64 -28.82
C LEU A 267 -20.79 11.18 -27.63
N ALA A 268 -21.35 12.21 -27.00
CA ALA A 268 -20.83 12.87 -25.81
C ALA A 268 -20.73 11.90 -24.61
N TYR A 269 -19.78 10.97 -24.64
CA TYR A 269 -19.18 10.48 -23.41
C TYR A 269 -18.37 11.64 -22.85
N SER A 270 -19.08 12.47 -22.08
CA SER A 270 -18.54 13.61 -21.34
C SER A 270 -17.14 13.29 -20.83
N LYS A 271 -16.20 14.23 -21.02
CA LYS A 271 -14.85 14.26 -20.42
C LYS A 271 -14.84 14.03 -18.89
N LEU A 272 -16.01 13.90 -18.25
CA LEU A 272 -16.22 13.37 -16.92
C LEU A 272 -17.27 12.24 -16.89
N LYS A 273 -17.01 11.24 -16.05
CA LYS A 273 -17.92 10.20 -15.50
C LYS A 273 -17.90 8.82 -16.17
N VAL A 274 -16.75 8.16 -16.09
CA VAL A 274 -16.71 6.86 -15.40
C VAL A 274 -15.44 6.88 -14.56
N ALA A 275 -15.52 7.53 -13.39
CA ALA A 275 -14.50 7.38 -12.37
C ALA A 275 -14.93 6.18 -11.52
N SER A 276 -14.30 5.03 -11.70
CA SER A 276 -14.40 4.02 -10.64
C SER A 276 -13.59 4.56 -9.47
N ASN A 277 -14.27 4.69 -8.33
CA ASN A 277 -13.61 4.99 -7.08
C ASN A 277 -13.48 3.67 -6.35
N GLN A 278 -12.25 3.23 -6.13
CA GLN A 278 -11.99 2.03 -5.36
C GLN A 278 -11.52 2.46 -3.99
N THR A 279 -12.28 2.11 -2.97
CA THR A 279 -11.89 2.26 -1.57
C THR A 279 -11.66 0.87 -1.00
N SER A 280 -10.53 0.67 -0.37
CA SER A 280 -10.22 -0.59 0.31
C SER A 280 -9.64 -0.32 1.67
N MET A 281 -10.05 -1.13 2.63
CA MET A 281 -9.48 -1.13 3.97
C MET A 281 -8.69 -2.42 4.16
N TYR A 282 -7.55 -2.31 4.84
CA TYR A 282 -6.69 -3.47 5.10
C TYR A 282 -6.09 -3.41 6.49
N ARG A 283 -5.65 -4.60 6.93
CA ARG A 283 -4.85 -4.84 8.11
C ARG A 283 -3.75 -5.83 7.74
N GLY A 284 -2.67 -5.84 8.50
CA GLY A 284 -1.58 -6.78 8.25
C GLY A 284 -0.38 -6.53 9.15
N ILE A 285 0.65 -7.31 8.93
CA ILE A 285 1.94 -7.18 9.58
C ILE A 285 2.94 -6.63 8.58
N ARG A 286 3.80 -5.73 9.02
CA ARG A 286 4.92 -5.21 8.23
C ARG A 286 6.21 -5.47 8.97
N PHE A 287 7.13 -6.18 8.35
CA PHE A 287 8.48 -6.36 8.84
C PHE A 287 9.37 -5.24 8.32
N SER A 288 10.35 -4.84 9.09
CA SER A 288 11.30 -3.80 8.70
C SER A 288 12.72 -4.25 8.98
N VAL A 289 13.64 -3.85 8.10
CA VAL A 289 15.08 -3.88 8.35
C VAL A 289 15.57 -2.46 8.15
N CYS A 290 16.23 -1.87 9.14
CA CYS A 290 16.81 -0.53 9.03
C CYS A 290 18.33 -0.59 9.17
N TYR A 291 19.03 0.26 8.43
CA TYR A 291 20.46 0.49 8.53
C TYR A 291 20.70 1.96 8.82
N TYR A 292 21.52 2.26 9.85
CA TYR A 292 21.79 3.61 10.32
C TYR A 292 23.07 4.14 9.68
N PHE A 293 23.04 5.40 9.25
CA PHE A 293 24.19 6.05 8.63
C PHE A 293 24.95 6.91 9.63
N GLN A 294 26.27 6.98 9.41
CA GLN A 294 27.21 7.75 10.21
C GLN A 294 26.90 9.26 10.13
N ARG A 295 26.98 9.93 11.29
CA ARG A 295 26.97 11.40 11.37
C ARG A 295 28.23 11.93 10.69
N ASN A 296 28.07 12.83 9.73
CA ASN A 296 29.13 13.76 9.32
C ASN A 296 29.03 15.03 10.18
#